data_AF-A0ABD6H5P2-F1
#
_entry.id   AF-A0ABD6H5P2-F1
#
_cell.length_a   1.000
_cell.length_b   1.000
_cell.length_c   1.000
_cell.angle_alpha   90.00
_cell.angle_beta   90.00
_cell.angle_gamma   90.00
#
_symmetry.space_group_name_H-M   'P 1'
#
loop_
_entity.id
_entity.type
_entity.pdbx_description
1 polymer ?
#
loop_
_entity_poly.entity_id
_entity_poly.type
_entity_poly.pdbx_seq_one_letter_code
_entity_poly.pdbx_strand_id
1 'polypeptide(L)'
;MRFTIKMKLGLAFGIVVALLIASSVLGIQSLGSMNDAMGNTLEGPVERLRLAQQLQMEQLQQLRQQKNVQLAQSEDEIKSSIVKANASRAEFDQAFAAVMAKATEEGKVFWNKLAVVEADFRKTDDQIKALTIAGDTAGALRVSTGENRKAVNEIDDLLSQVVSLEQSRLRDADAAGDAEYASTRLMLLSLSIAASVIAVMAAVWIVISVTGGINRAVVAVRKVADGDLTEFAQIRSRDEIGDMLQYVNTMIERLRGVVGDALSASDNVSSGSQQLSSASEQVSQGATEQASSAEEASASMEEMAANIKQNADNAAQTEKIARQSSKDAETSGEAVNRAVGAMRTIAEKISIVQEIARQTDLLALNAAVEAARAGEHGKGFAVVASEVRKLAERSQAAAAEISTLSGQTVQVATEAGEMLTRLVPDIRKTAELISEISAACREQDIGASQINEAIQQLDKVTQQNAGASEEMSATSEELAAQAEELQTSIAFFKVDGAHQKKPAPQTRTVAARAAPARTAAPAKPRTPTSSQTVAAQQARAKGFALDLSMGGPDEEDLDFRQSA
;
A
#
# COMPACT_ATOMS: atom_id res chain seq x y z
N MET A 1 -8.18 -22.71 33.90
CA MET A 1 -9.06 -23.31 32.88
C MET A 1 -9.82 -22.20 32.17
N ARG A 2 -9.91 -22.23 30.82
CA ARG A 2 -10.71 -21.27 30.05
C ARG A 2 -12.19 -21.65 30.16
N PHE A 3 -13.05 -20.75 30.61
CA PHE A 3 -14.50 -20.95 30.60
C PHE A 3 -15.04 -20.61 29.21
N THR A 4 -14.93 -21.57 28.29
CA THR A 4 -15.47 -21.45 26.93
C THR A 4 -16.98 -21.29 26.98
N ILE A 5 -17.55 -20.67 25.94
CA ILE A 5 -19.01 -20.58 25.78
C ILE A 5 -19.63 -21.98 25.84
N LYS A 6 -18.99 -22.96 25.20
CA LYS A 6 -19.41 -24.37 25.24
C LYS A 6 -19.46 -24.92 26.66
N MET A 7 -18.45 -24.64 27.49
CA MET A 7 -18.41 -25.10 28.87
C MET A 7 -19.47 -24.39 29.75
N LYS A 8 -19.71 -23.09 29.54
CA LYS A 8 -20.77 -22.33 30.24
C LYS A 8 -22.16 -22.90 29.93
N LEU A 9 -22.46 -23.12 28.64
CA LEU A 9 -23.71 -23.73 28.19
C LEU A 9 -23.86 -25.16 28.72
N GLY A 10 -22.81 -25.98 28.59
CA GLY A 10 -22.82 -27.37 29.07
C GLY A 10 -23.08 -27.48 30.57
N LEU A 11 -22.47 -26.60 31.37
CA LEU A 11 -22.67 -26.58 32.82
C LEU A 11 -24.08 -26.09 33.21
N ALA A 12 -24.58 -25.03 32.57
CA ALA A 12 -25.92 -24.51 32.81
C ALA A 12 -27.02 -25.54 32.47
N PHE A 13 -26.97 -26.11 31.26
CA PHE A 13 -27.94 -27.13 30.84
C PHE A 13 -27.77 -28.44 31.63
N GLY A 14 -26.52 -28.83 31.93
CA GLY A 14 -26.24 -30.05 32.69
C GLY A 14 -26.88 -30.02 34.09
N ILE A 15 -26.79 -28.90 34.80
CA ILE A 15 -27.43 -28.74 36.12
C ILE A 15 -28.95 -28.82 36.01
N VAL A 16 -29.55 -28.13 35.04
CA VAL A 16 -31.02 -28.15 34.85
C VAL A 16 -31.52 -29.55 34.50
N VAL A 17 -30.82 -30.25 33.60
CA VAL A 17 -31.16 -31.64 33.23
C VAL A 17 -31.02 -32.58 34.42
N ALA A 18 -29.95 -32.45 35.22
CA ALA A 18 -29.76 -33.26 36.42
C ALA A 18 -30.90 -33.06 37.44
N LEU A 19 -31.34 -31.81 37.65
CA LEU A 19 -32.47 -31.51 38.54
C LEU A 19 -33.80 -32.05 38.00
N LEU A 20 -34.03 -31.99 36.69
CA LEU A 20 -35.21 -32.59 36.06
C LEU A 20 -35.24 -34.11 36.22
N ILE A 21 -34.10 -34.78 36.02
CA ILE A 21 -33.98 -36.23 36.24
C ILE A 21 -34.27 -36.56 37.71
N ALA A 22 -33.67 -35.82 38.65
CA ALA A 22 -33.91 -36.02 40.08
C ALA A 22 -35.40 -35.85 40.45
N SER A 23 -36.06 -34.82 39.91
CA SER A 23 -37.50 -34.60 40.12
C SER A 23 -38.34 -35.74 39.56
N SER A 24 -38.03 -36.24 38.37
CA SER A 24 -38.74 -37.37 37.77
C SER A 24 -38.56 -38.66 38.57
N VAL A 25 -37.34 -38.94 39.04
CA VAL A 25 -37.06 -40.13 39.87
C VAL A 25 -37.84 -40.06 41.19
N LEU A 26 -37.81 -38.92 41.88
CA LEU A 26 -38.57 -38.72 43.13
C LEU A 26 -40.09 -38.83 42.90
N GLY A 27 -40.59 -38.29 41.79
CA GLY A 27 -42.00 -38.41 41.42
C GLY A 27 -42.43 -39.86 41.20
N ILE A 28 -41.62 -40.65 40.50
CA ILE A 28 -41.88 -42.08 40.28
C ILE A 28 -41.83 -42.85 41.61
N GLN A 29 -40.84 -42.58 42.47
CA GLN A 29 -40.71 -43.25 43.77
C GLN A 29 -41.91 -42.97 44.68
N SER A 30 -42.38 -41.71 44.72
CA SER A 30 -43.56 -41.35 45.52
C SER A 30 -44.85 -41.98 44.97
N LEU A 31 -45.01 -42.05 43.64
CA LEU A 31 -46.17 -42.73 43.08
C LEU A 31 -46.17 -44.22 43.43
N GLY A 32 -44.99 -44.83 43.49
CA GLY A 32 -44.80 -46.19 44.00
C GLY A 32 -45.20 -46.35 45.47
N SER A 33 -44.71 -45.48 46.37
CA SER A 33 -45.04 -45.55 47.79
C SER A 33 -46.54 -45.32 48.06
N MET A 34 -47.16 -44.40 47.31
CA MET A 34 -48.61 -44.16 47.39
C MET A 34 -49.42 -45.38 46.92
N ASN A 35 -48.98 -46.03 45.84
CA ASN A 35 -49.60 -47.26 45.35
C ASN A 35 -49.49 -48.41 46.38
N ASP A 36 -48.33 -48.56 47.01
CA ASP A 36 -48.11 -49.58 48.05
C ASP A 36 -48.94 -49.30 49.31
N ALA A 37 -49.02 -48.04 49.75
CA ALA A 37 -49.85 -47.63 50.89
C ALA A 37 -51.34 -47.91 50.66
N MET A 38 -51.83 -47.63 49.45
CA MET A 38 -53.20 -47.96 49.04
C MET A 38 -53.44 -49.49 49.06
N GLY A 39 -52.51 -50.27 48.50
CA GLY A 39 -52.58 -51.73 48.51
C GLY A 39 -52.64 -52.31 49.93
N ASN A 40 -51.76 -51.85 50.83
CA ASN A 40 -51.73 -52.26 52.24
C ASN A 40 -53.03 -51.90 52.99
N THR A 41 -53.67 -50.79 52.64
CA THR A 41 -54.94 -50.38 53.25
C THR A 41 -56.10 -51.28 52.80
N LEU A 42 -56.14 -51.63 51.51
CA LEU A 42 -57.15 -52.54 50.95
C LEU A 42 -57.01 -53.97 51.51
N GLU A 43 -55.80 -54.53 51.55
CA GLU A 43 -55.56 -55.90 52.01
C GLU A 43 -55.62 -56.07 53.54
N GLY A 44 -55.46 -54.97 54.28
CA GLY A 44 -55.40 -54.92 55.73
C GLY A 44 -56.70 -54.42 56.40
N PRO A 45 -56.81 -53.14 56.81
CA PRO A 45 -57.98 -52.61 57.51
C PRO A 45 -59.31 -52.77 56.76
N VAL A 46 -59.37 -52.54 55.44
CA VAL A 46 -60.62 -52.67 54.66
C VAL A 46 -61.14 -54.11 54.71
N GLU A 47 -60.29 -55.08 54.45
CA GLU A 47 -60.68 -56.49 54.43
C GLU A 47 -61.06 -57.01 55.82
N ARG A 48 -60.36 -56.56 56.89
CA ARG A 48 -60.74 -56.89 58.26
C ARG A 48 -62.09 -56.28 58.67
N LEU A 49 -62.36 -55.04 58.27
CA LEU A 49 -63.66 -54.41 58.49
C LEU A 49 -64.77 -55.20 57.77
N ARG A 50 -64.55 -55.58 56.50
CA ARG A 50 -65.49 -56.41 55.73
C ARG A 50 -65.79 -57.73 56.44
N LEU A 51 -64.76 -58.42 56.94
CA LEU A 51 -64.90 -59.69 57.66
C LEU A 51 -65.59 -59.52 59.02
N ALA A 52 -65.29 -58.45 59.76
CA ALA A 52 -65.98 -58.15 61.03
C ALA A 52 -67.47 -57.87 60.83
N GLN A 53 -67.83 -57.13 59.78
CA GLN A 53 -69.23 -56.90 59.38
C GLN A 53 -69.92 -58.18 58.93
N GLN A 54 -69.22 -59.06 58.21
CA GLN A 54 -69.71 -60.37 57.83
C GLN A 54 -70.01 -61.24 59.07
N LEU A 55 -69.12 -61.25 60.06
CA LEU A 55 -69.34 -61.96 61.34
C LEU A 55 -70.55 -61.41 62.10
N GLN A 56 -70.74 -60.09 62.11
CA GLN A 56 -71.92 -59.48 62.74
C GLN A 56 -73.22 -59.87 62.01
N MET A 57 -73.19 -59.93 60.68
CA MET A 57 -74.31 -60.39 59.88
C MET A 57 -74.65 -61.86 60.15
N GLU A 58 -73.65 -62.74 60.19
CA GLU A 58 -73.87 -64.16 60.48
C GLU A 58 -74.31 -64.41 61.92
N GLN A 59 -73.79 -63.67 62.90
CA GLN A 59 -74.28 -63.76 64.28
C GLN A 59 -75.76 -63.39 64.37
N LEU A 60 -76.19 -62.32 63.70
CA LEU A 60 -77.60 -61.92 63.64
C LEU A 60 -78.46 -62.97 62.93
N GLN A 61 -77.93 -63.62 61.90
CA GLN A 61 -78.61 -64.68 61.17
C GLN A 61 -78.78 -65.94 62.03
N GLN A 62 -77.74 -66.36 62.77
CA GLN A 62 -77.82 -67.45 63.75
C GLN A 62 -78.87 -67.15 64.82
N LEU A 63 -78.86 -65.94 65.40
CA LEU A 63 -79.86 -65.53 66.39
C LEU A 63 -81.28 -65.54 65.79
N ARG A 64 -81.45 -65.06 64.55
CA ARG A 64 -82.73 -65.08 63.85
C ARG A 64 -83.25 -66.51 63.67
N GLN A 65 -82.39 -67.43 63.22
CA GLN A 65 -82.80 -68.83 63.06
C GLN A 65 -83.08 -69.52 64.40
N GLN A 66 -82.31 -69.23 65.46
CA GLN A 66 -82.61 -69.68 66.81
C GLN A 66 -84.01 -69.25 67.25
N LYS A 67 -84.40 -67.99 67.00
CA LYS A 67 -85.75 -67.50 67.29
C LYS A 67 -86.82 -68.16 66.42
N ASN A 68 -86.56 -68.39 65.15
CA ASN A 68 -87.47 -69.12 64.28
C ASN A 68 -87.70 -70.56 64.77
N VAL A 69 -86.67 -71.27 65.25
CA VAL A 69 -86.81 -72.60 65.86
C VAL A 69 -87.73 -72.56 67.07
N GLN A 70 -87.61 -71.56 67.94
CA GLN A 70 -88.46 -71.41 69.13
C GLN A 70 -89.91 -71.06 68.82
N LEU A 71 -90.16 -70.36 67.71
CA LEU A 71 -91.48 -69.87 67.30
C LEU A 71 -92.17 -70.77 66.26
N ALA A 72 -91.47 -71.80 65.77
CA ALA A 72 -91.97 -72.71 64.75
C ALA A 72 -93.23 -73.45 65.22
N GLN A 73 -94.18 -73.61 64.31
CA GLN A 73 -95.46 -74.29 64.58
C GLN A 73 -95.49 -75.71 64.01
N SER A 74 -94.45 -76.10 63.25
CA SER A 74 -94.32 -77.43 62.64
C SER A 74 -92.89 -77.97 62.75
N GLU A 75 -92.75 -79.29 62.69
CA GLU A 75 -91.46 -79.98 62.72
C GLU A 75 -90.60 -79.65 61.47
N ASP A 76 -91.23 -79.40 60.33
CA ASP A 76 -90.54 -79.04 59.09
C ASP A 76 -89.93 -77.63 59.15
N GLU A 77 -90.61 -76.68 59.80
CA GLU A 77 -90.07 -75.35 60.08
C GLU A 77 -88.85 -75.42 61.02
N ILE A 78 -88.93 -76.24 62.07
CA ILE A 78 -87.80 -76.48 62.99
C ILE A 78 -86.59 -77.03 62.20
N LYS A 79 -86.78 -78.06 61.38
CA LYS A 79 -85.71 -78.64 60.56
C LYS A 79 -85.11 -77.62 59.58
N SER A 80 -85.94 -76.84 58.89
CA SER A 80 -85.49 -75.81 57.94
C SER A 80 -84.64 -74.73 58.62
N SER A 81 -85.09 -74.23 59.78
CA SER A 81 -84.35 -73.22 60.53
C SER A 81 -83.06 -73.76 61.15
N ILE A 82 -83.02 -75.03 61.58
CA ILE A 82 -81.77 -75.68 62.02
C ILE A 82 -80.77 -75.77 60.87
N VAL A 83 -81.19 -76.17 59.67
CA VAL A 83 -80.30 -76.22 58.49
C VAL A 83 -79.71 -74.83 58.19
N LYS A 84 -80.55 -73.79 58.20
CA LYS A 84 -80.08 -72.41 57.98
C LYS A 84 -79.18 -71.90 59.11
N ALA A 85 -79.46 -72.27 60.36
CA ALA A 85 -78.59 -71.94 61.50
C ALA A 85 -77.21 -72.59 61.35
N ASN A 86 -77.16 -73.86 60.94
CA ASN A 86 -75.90 -74.58 60.70
C ASN A 86 -75.11 -74.00 59.53
N ALA A 87 -75.79 -73.58 58.45
CA ALA A 87 -75.13 -72.90 57.33
C ALA A 87 -74.49 -71.57 57.78
N SER A 88 -75.24 -70.75 58.51
CA SER A 88 -74.75 -69.48 59.06
C SER A 88 -73.61 -69.67 60.08
N ARG A 89 -73.65 -70.76 60.85
CA ARG A 89 -72.55 -71.16 61.74
C ARG A 89 -71.28 -71.53 60.96
N ALA A 90 -71.41 -72.23 59.83
CA ALA A 90 -70.28 -72.56 58.96
C ALA A 90 -69.69 -71.31 58.26
N GLU A 91 -70.54 -70.38 57.81
CA GLU A 91 -70.11 -69.11 57.24
C GLU A 91 -69.43 -68.21 58.27
N PHE A 92 -69.93 -68.22 59.52
CA PHE A 92 -69.27 -67.56 60.65
C PHE A 92 -67.88 -68.16 60.90
N ASP A 93 -67.75 -69.49 60.95
CA ASP A 93 -66.45 -70.16 61.14
C ASP A 93 -65.45 -69.80 60.04
N GLN A 94 -65.92 -69.74 58.78
CA GLN A 94 -65.08 -69.35 57.64
C GLN A 94 -64.62 -67.89 57.75
N ALA A 95 -65.54 -66.96 58.03
CA ALA A 95 -65.22 -65.55 58.20
C ALA A 95 -64.30 -65.32 59.41
N PHE A 96 -64.49 -66.08 60.49
CA PHE A 96 -63.70 -66.00 61.71
C PHE A 96 -62.26 -66.49 61.48
N ALA A 97 -62.09 -67.61 60.76
CA ALA A 97 -60.77 -68.09 60.36
C ALA A 97 -60.05 -67.10 59.45
N ALA A 98 -60.77 -66.51 58.48
CA ALA A 98 -60.21 -65.53 57.55
C ALA A 98 -59.76 -64.24 58.28
N VAL A 99 -60.54 -63.77 59.26
CA VAL A 99 -60.18 -62.54 59.99
C VAL A 99 -59.04 -62.79 60.98
N MET A 100 -58.97 -63.98 61.59
CA MET A 100 -57.86 -64.40 62.44
C MET A 100 -56.53 -64.46 61.69
N ALA A 101 -56.52 -64.92 60.43
CA ALA A 101 -55.32 -64.93 59.59
C ALA A 101 -54.81 -63.53 59.26
N LYS A 102 -55.69 -62.52 59.28
CA LYS A 102 -55.39 -61.12 59.00
C LYS A 102 -55.33 -60.24 60.26
N ALA A 103 -55.56 -60.81 61.44
CA ALA A 103 -55.67 -60.05 62.67
C ALA A 103 -54.33 -59.45 63.10
N THR A 104 -54.32 -58.13 63.36
CA THR A 104 -53.23 -57.48 64.09
C THR A 104 -53.11 -58.03 65.51
N GLU A 105 -51.94 -57.89 66.14
CA GLU A 105 -51.70 -58.27 67.53
C GLU A 105 -52.74 -57.68 68.51
N GLU A 106 -53.08 -56.39 68.36
CA GLU A 106 -54.13 -55.75 69.17
C GLU A 106 -55.53 -56.35 68.90
N GLY A 107 -55.83 -56.67 67.63
CA GLY A 107 -57.10 -57.26 67.21
C GLY A 107 -57.28 -58.70 67.70
N LYS A 108 -56.20 -59.49 67.80
CA LYS A 108 -56.23 -60.89 68.27
C LYS A 108 -56.82 -61.00 69.68
N VAL A 109 -56.65 -59.99 70.54
CA VAL A 109 -57.25 -59.96 71.88
C VAL A 109 -58.77 -60.02 71.79
N PHE A 110 -59.37 -59.21 70.91
CA PHE A 110 -60.82 -59.19 70.69
C PHE A 110 -61.31 -60.48 70.04
N TRP A 111 -60.60 -60.99 69.03
CA TRP A 111 -60.99 -62.22 68.34
C TRP A 111 -60.88 -63.46 69.23
N ASN A 112 -59.83 -63.57 70.05
CA ASN A 112 -59.69 -64.66 71.01
C ASN A 112 -60.80 -64.62 72.07
N LYS A 113 -61.15 -63.42 72.55
CA LYS A 113 -62.28 -63.27 73.47
C LYS A 113 -63.60 -63.64 72.79
N LEU A 114 -63.79 -63.23 71.53
CA LEU A 114 -64.96 -63.60 70.73
C LEU A 114 -65.07 -65.12 70.59
N ALA A 115 -63.98 -65.84 70.30
CA ALA A 115 -63.99 -67.31 70.20
C ALA A 115 -64.48 -68.00 71.49
N VAL A 116 -64.11 -67.48 72.66
CA VAL A 116 -64.55 -68.02 73.95
C VAL A 116 -66.05 -67.81 74.15
N VAL A 117 -66.53 -66.57 73.97
CA VAL A 117 -67.94 -66.22 74.15
C VAL A 117 -68.82 -66.92 73.11
N GLU A 118 -68.28 -67.12 71.91
CA GLU A 118 -68.97 -67.81 70.81
C GLU A 118 -69.12 -69.32 71.08
N ALA A 119 -68.12 -69.96 71.71
CA ALA A 119 -68.26 -71.34 72.18
C ALA A 119 -69.36 -71.49 73.24
N ASP A 120 -69.47 -70.52 74.16
CA ASP A 120 -70.55 -70.47 75.16
C ASP A 120 -71.92 -70.22 74.52
N PHE A 121 -71.99 -69.34 73.52
CA PHE A 121 -73.18 -69.14 72.69
C PHE A 121 -73.59 -70.42 71.98
N ARG A 122 -72.67 -71.13 71.30
CA ARG A 122 -72.95 -72.41 70.63
C ARG A 122 -73.50 -73.45 71.59
N LYS A 123 -72.88 -73.58 72.77
CA LYS A 123 -73.32 -74.54 73.79
C LYS A 123 -74.75 -74.26 74.24
N THR A 124 -75.06 -72.99 74.51
CA THR A 124 -76.41 -72.59 74.96
C THR A 124 -77.44 -72.62 73.82
N ASP A 125 -77.03 -72.34 72.58
CA ASP A 125 -77.86 -72.47 71.37
C ASP A 125 -78.22 -73.94 71.07
N ASP A 126 -77.26 -74.86 71.18
CA ASP A 126 -77.52 -76.29 70.99
C ASP A 126 -78.40 -76.86 72.11
N GLN A 127 -78.28 -76.37 73.35
CA GLN A 127 -79.22 -76.67 74.44
C GLN A 127 -80.64 -76.16 74.14
N ILE A 128 -80.76 -74.93 73.61
CA ILE A 128 -82.05 -74.36 73.21
C ILE A 128 -82.72 -75.21 72.12
N LYS A 129 -81.97 -75.63 71.09
CA LYS A 129 -82.47 -76.53 70.05
C LYS A 129 -82.94 -77.86 70.63
N ALA A 130 -82.13 -78.48 71.50
CA ALA A 130 -82.46 -79.76 72.13
C ALA A 130 -83.73 -79.68 73.00
N LEU A 131 -83.87 -78.63 73.83
CA LEU A 131 -85.06 -78.40 74.64
C LEU A 131 -86.31 -78.13 73.78
N THR A 132 -86.15 -77.40 72.68
CA THR A 132 -87.25 -77.12 71.74
C THR A 132 -87.73 -78.42 71.05
N ILE A 133 -86.80 -79.27 70.60
CA ILE A 133 -87.12 -80.59 70.01
C ILE A 133 -87.78 -81.52 71.03
N ALA A 134 -87.37 -81.46 72.29
CA ALA A 134 -87.97 -82.23 73.40
C ALA A 134 -89.34 -81.70 73.86
N GLY A 135 -89.84 -80.59 73.29
CA GLY A 135 -91.12 -79.96 73.64
C GLY A 135 -91.10 -79.05 74.87
N ASP A 136 -89.94 -78.82 75.50
CA ASP A 136 -89.78 -77.92 76.65
C ASP A 136 -89.51 -76.48 76.19
N THR A 137 -90.57 -75.82 75.71
CA THR A 137 -90.53 -74.43 75.23
C THR A 137 -90.22 -73.44 76.35
N ALA A 138 -90.66 -73.71 77.58
CA ALA A 138 -90.40 -72.84 78.73
C ALA A 138 -88.93 -72.91 79.18
N GLY A 139 -88.32 -74.10 79.15
CA GLY A 139 -86.89 -74.30 79.39
C GLY A 139 -86.03 -73.64 78.32
N ALA A 140 -86.37 -73.85 77.04
CA ALA A 140 -85.69 -73.22 75.91
C ALA A 140 -85.72 -71.68 76.00
N LEU A 141 -86.87 -71.10 76.36
CA LEU A 141 -87.01 -69.66 76.53
C LEU A 141 -86.12 -69.13 77.67
N ARG A 142 -86.07 -69.82 78.81
CA ARG A 142 -85.26 -69.41 79.97
C ARG A 142 -83.77 -69.35 79.64
N VAL A 143 -83.24 -70.37 78.96
CA VAL A 143 -81.84 -70.39 78.49
C VAL A 143 -81.61 -69.27 77.47
N SER A 144 -82.56 -69.07 76.56
CA SER A 144 -82.48 -68.05 75.50
C SER A 144 -82.48 -66.62 76.02
N THR A 145 -83.28 -66.31 77.04
CA THR A 145 -83.36 -64.97 77.66
C THR A 145 -82.31 -64.75 78.76
N GLY A 146 -81.66 -65.82 79.24
CA GLY A 146 -80.65 -65.80 80.29
C GLY A 146 -79.23 -65.81 79.73
N GLU A 147 -78.52 -66.92 79.94
CA GLU A 147 -77.10 -67.09 79.60
C GLU A 147 -76.82 -66.88 78.10
N ASN A 148 -77.65 -67.41 77.20
CA ASN A 148 -77.50 -67.20 75.76
C ASN A 148 -77.63 -65.72 75.37
N ARG A 149 -78.56 -64.97 75.99
CA ARG A 149 -78.71 -63.53 75.72
C ARG A 149 -77.48 -62.74 76.16
N LYS A 150 -76.84 -63.11 77.26
CA LYS A 150 -75.59 -62.50 77.71
C LYS A 150 -74.47 -62.75 76.69
N ALA A 151 -74.29 -63.99 76.24
CA ALA A 151 -73.30 -64.33 75.22
C ALA A 151 -73.54 -63.58 73.91
N VAL A 152 -74.80 -63.48 73.44
CA VAL A 152 -75.16 -62.70 72.25
C VAL A 152 -74.80 -61.23 72.38
N ASN A 153 -75.13 -60.60 73.51
CA ASN A 153 -74.83 -59.18 73.73
C ASN A 153 -73.31 -58.94 73.79
N GLU A 154 -72.56 -59.85 74.40
CA GLU A 154 -71.09 -59.74 74.47
C GLU A 154 -70.42 -59.98 73.12
N ILE A 155 -70.96 -60.88 72.28
CA ILE A 155 -70.52 -61.04 70.88
C ILE A 155 -70.75 -59.76 70.08
N ASP A 156 -71.94 -59.16 70.18
CA ASP A 156 -72.27 -57.93 69.44
C ASP A 156 -71.41 -56.74 69.89
N ASP A 157 -71.15 -56.61 71.19
CA ASP A 157 -70.25 -55.60 71.74
C ASP A 157 -68.81 -55.79 71.24
N LEU A 158 -68.28 -57.02 71.26
CA LEU A 158 -66.94 -57.32 70.76
C LEU A 158 -66.82 -57.05 69.26
N LEU A 159 -67.79 -57.47 68.45
CA LEU A 159 -67.80 -57.20 67.01
C LEU A 159 -67.93 -55.71 66.72
N SER A 160 -68.75 -54.98 67.48
CA SER A 160 -68.90 -53.53 67.34
C SER A 160 -67.61 -52.78 67.69
N GLN A 161 -66.91 -53.19 68.75
CA GLN A 161 -65.60 -52.63 69.12
C GLN A 161 -64.55 -52.86 68.03
N VAL A 162 -64.53 -54.06 67.44
CA VAL A 162 -63.60 -54.35 66.33
C VAL A 162 -63.96 -53.56 65.07
N VAL A 163 -65.25 -53.44 64.73
CA VAL A 163 -65.70 -52.58 63.62
C VAL A 163 -65.26 -51.13 63.84
N SER A 164 -65.41 -50.59 65.06
CA SER A 164 -64.96 -49.24 65.40
C SER A 164 -63.43 -49.10 65.33
N LEU A 165 -62.67 -50.12 65.75
CA LEU A 165 -61.21 -50.14 65.69
C LEU A 165 -60.72 -50.11 64.23
N GLU A 166 -61.27 -50.96 63.37
CA GLU A 166 -60.89 -50.99 61.96
C GLU A 166 -61.38 -49.74 61.19
N GLN A 167 -62.52 -49.15 61.57
CA GLN A 167 -62.94 -47.83 61.07
C GLN A 167 -61.97 -46.71 61.47
N SER A 168 -61.45 -46.71 62.71
CA SER A 168 -60.42 -45.76 63.15
C SER A 168 -59.14 -45.91 62.33
N ARG A 169 -58.69 -47.15 62.13
CA ARG A 169 -57.49 -47.45 61.33
C ARG A 169 -57.61 -47.01 59.87
N LEU A 170 -58.81 -47.10 59.30
CA LEU A 170 -59.07 -46.56 57.96
C LEU A 170 -58.94 -45.04 57.92
N ARG A 171 -59.43 -44.32 58.93
CA ARG A 171 -59.26 -42.86 59.02
C ARG A 171 -57.81 -42.46 59.22
N ASP A 172 -57.06 -43.21 60.05
CA ASP A 172 -55.63 -42.95 60.26
C ASP A 172 -54.82 -43.20 58.98
N ALA A 173 -55.15 -44.26 58.22
CA ALA A 173 -54.52 -44.55 56.94
C ALA A 173 -54.82 -43.48 55.88
N ASP A 174 -56.06 -42.99 55.83
CA ASP A 174 -56.48 -41.89 54.95
C ASP A 174 -55.72 -40.59 55.28
N ALA A 175 -55.68 -40.21 56.57
CA ALA A 175 -54.93 -39.04 57.03
C ALA A 175 -53.41 -39.15 56.78
N ALA A 176 -52.83 -40.35 56.94
CA ALA A 176 -51.43 -40.60 56.62
C ALA A 176 -51.17 -40.48 55.11
N GLY A 177 -52.10 -40.97 54.27
CA GLY A 177 -52.05 -40.81 52.81
C GLY A 177 -52.08 -39.35 52.37
N ASP A 178 -52.98 -38.55 52.95
CA ASP A 178 -53.07 -37.10 52.70
C ASP A 178 -51.78 -36.37 53.12
N ALA A 179 -51.22 -36.72 54.28
CA ALA A 179 -49.97 -36.13 54.77
C ALA A 179 -48.78 -36.47 53.85
N GLU A 180 -48.67 -37.73 53.42
CA GLU A 180 -47.62 -38.18 52.49
C GLU A 180 -47.74 -37.50 51.11
N TYR A 181 -48.98 -37.37 50.60
CA TYR A 181 -49.25 -36.63 49.37
C TYR A 181 -48.86 -35.15 49.50
N ALA A 182 -49.26 -34.48 50.59
CA ALA A 182 -48.95 -33.07 50.82
C ALA A 182 -47.43 -32.83 50.94
N SER A 183 -46.72 -33.69 51.67
CA SER A 183 -45.26 -33.66 51.82
C SER A 183 -44.55 -33.83 50.48
N THR A 184 -44.92 -34.88 49.73
CA THR A 184 -44.36 -35.12 48.39
C THR A 184 -44.62 -33.94 47.46
N ARG A 185 -45.86 -33.43 47.42
CA ARG A 185 -46.24 -32.31 46.58
C ARG A 185 -45.39 -31.07 46.89
N LEU A 186 -45.15 -30.76 48.16
CA LEU A 186 -44.31 -29.63 48.56
C LEU A 186 -42.85 -29.84 48.15
N MET A 187 -42.31 -31.05 48.32
CA MET A 187 -40.94 -31.39 47.88
C MET A 187 -40.79 -31.23 46.35
N LEU A 188 -41.72 -31.77 45.55
CA LEU A 188 -41.69 -31.64 44.10
C LEU A 188 -41.85 -30.17 43.63
N LEU A 189 -42.75 -29.41 44.25
CA LEU A 189 -42.92 -27.99 43.94
C LEU A 189 -41.67 -27.16 44.27
N SER A 190 -41.08 -27.37 45.45
CA SER A 190 -39.86 -26.66 45.86
C SER A 190 -38.67 -26.96 44.94
N LEU A 191 -38.49 -28.23 44.55
CA LEU A 191 -37.45 -28.63 43.59
C LEU A 191 -37.67 -28.02 42.21
N SER A 192 -38.92 -28.00 41.72
CA SER A 192 -39.30 -27.38 40.45
C SER A 192 -39.05 -25.87 40.43
N ILE A 193 -39.40 -25.17 41.52
CA ILE A 193 -39.13 -23.74 41.69
C ILE A 193 -37.62 -23.48 41.72
N ALA A 194 -36.86 -24.24 42.50
CA ALA A 194 -35.41 -24.09 42.58
C ALA A 194 -34.73 -24.30 41.21
N ALA A 195 -35.12 -25.34 40.47
CA ALA A 195 -34.63 -25.59 39.12
C ALA A 195 -34.95 -24.43 38.16
N SER A 196 -36.16 -23.88 38.24
CA SER A 196 -36.59 -22.74 37.42
C SER A 196 -35.79 -21.48 37.72
N VAL A 197 -35.55 -21.18 39.00
CA VAL A 197 -34.75 -20.01 39.41
C VAL A 197 -33.29 -20.14 38.94
N ILE A 198 -32.68 -21.33 39.08
CA ILE A 198 -31.32 -21.59 38.57
C ILE A 198 -31.28 -21.44 37.04
N ALA A 199 -32.27 -21.97 36.32
CA ALA A 199 -32.35 -21.84 34.87
C ALA A 199 -32.44 -20.37 34.43
N VAL A 200 -33.26 -19.55 35.09
CA VAL A 200 -33.38 -18.12 34.80
C VAL A 200 -32.08 -17.37 35.11
N MET A 201 -31.46 -17.62 36.27
CA MET A 201 -30.18 -16.98 36.62
C MET A 201 -29.07 -17.35 35.63
N ALA A 202 -28.97 -18.62 35.24
CA ALA A 202 -28.00 -19.07 34.25
C ALA A 202 -28.27 -18.45 32.87
N ALA A 203 -29.54 -18.36 32.45
CA ALA A 203 -29.92 -17.74 31.19
C ALA A 203 -29.54 -16.24 31.17
N VAL A 204 -29.89 -15.49 32.21
CA VAL A 204 -29.55 -14.07 32.35
C VAL A 204 -28.03 -13.86 32.35
N TRP A 205 -27.29 -14.69 33.09
CA TRP A 205 -25.83 -14.63 33.13
C TRP A 205 -25.19 -14.89 31.77
N ILE A 206 -25.67 -15.91 31.03
CA ILE A 206 -25.22 -16.22 29.67
C ILE A 206 -25.52 -15.05 28.73
N VAL A 207 -26.75 -14.53 28.72
CA VAL A 207 -27.16 -13.41 27.87
C VAL A 207 -26.28 -12.19 28.11
N ILE A 208 -26.12 -11.75 29.36
CA ILE A 208 -25.31 -10.56 29.68
C ILE A 208 -23.85 -10.77 29.23
N SER A 209 -23.29 -11.96 29.47
CA SER A 209 -21.89 -12.25 29.12
C SER A 209 -21.65 -12.30 27.61
N VAL A 210 -22.55 -12.93 26.85
CA VAL A 210 -22.41 -13.12 25.40
C VAL A 210 -22.79 -11.85 24.64
N THR A 211 -23.97 -11.27 24.93
CA THR A 211 -24.45 -10.06 24.25
C THR A 211 -23.51 -8.87 24.47
N GLY A 212 -23.00 -8.70 25.70
CA GLY A 212 -22.05 -7.63 26.00
C GLY A 212 -20.72 -7.78 25.26
N GLY A 213 -20.24 -9.01 25.06
CA GLY A 213 -19.03 -9.28 24.30
C GLY A 213 -19.21 -9.07 22.79
N ILE A 214 -20.30 -9.58 22.22
CA ILE A 214 -20.63 -9.42 20.79
C ILE A 214 -20.85 -7.94 20.44
N ASN A 215 -21.57 -7.18 21.28
CA ASN A 215 -21.80 -5.75 21.02
C ASN A 215 -20.49 -4.95 20.94
N ARG A 216 -19.45 -5.29 21.72
CA ARG A 216 -18.14 -4.62 21.60
C ARG A 216 -17.49 -4.89 20.25
N ALA A 217 -17.61 -6.12 19.74
CA ALA A 217 -17.09 -6.48 18.43
C ALA A 217 -17.86 -5.75 17.33
N VAL A 218 -19.19 -5.70 17.42
CA VAL A 218 -20.04 -4.95 16.48
C VAL A 218 -19.66 -3.47 16.47
N VAL A 219 -19.46 -2.85 17.63
CA VAL A 219 -19.04 -1.44 17.72
C VAL A 219 -17.66 -1.24 17.09
N ALA A 220 -16.69 -2.10 17.38
CA ALA A 220 -15.35 -2.00 16.79
C ALA A 220 -15.37 -2.18 15.26
N VAL A 221 -16.07 -3.18 14.75
CA VAL A 221 -16.23 -3.40 13.31
C VAL A 221 -16.99 -2.26 12.65
N ARG A 222 -17.99 -1.68 13.32
CA ARG A 222 -18.70 -0.49 12.83
C ARG A 222 -17.76 0.71 12.71
N LYS A 223 -16.91 0.96 13.71
CA LYS A 223 -15.88 2.01 13.62
C LYS A 223 -14.95 1.80 12.43
N VAL A 224 -14.48 0.57 12.20
CA VAL A 224 -13.68 0.22 11.02
C VAL A 224 -14.45 0.50 9.72
N ALA A 225 -15.73 0.13 9.65
CA ALA A 225 -16.58 0.39 8.49
C ALA A 225 -16.82 1.89 8.24
N ASP A 226 -16.86 2.69 9.30
CA ASP A 226 -16.94 4.16 9.26
C ASP A 226 -15.55 4.82 9.02
N GLY A 227 -14.51 4.02 8.76
CA GLY A 227 -13.14 4.47 8.51
C GLY A 227 -12.33 4.80 9.76
N ASP A 228 -12.87 4.67 10.96
CA ASP A 228 -12.14 4.95 12.20
C ASP A 228 -11.30 3.74 12.65
N LEU A 229 -9.99 3.84 12.45
CA LEU A 229 -9.00 2.85 12.88
C LEU A 229 -8.24 3.28 14.14
N THR A 230 -8.64 4.38 14.79
CA THR A 230 -7.91 4.92 15.94
C THR A 230 -8.13 4.11 17.21
N GLU A 231 -9.30 3.48 17.35
CA GLU A 231 -9.70 2.78 18.56
C GLU A 231 -9.61 1.24 18.46
N PHE A 232 -9.12 0.62 19.52
CA PHE A 232 -9.12 -0.83 19.69
C PHE A 232 -10.31 -1.32 20.53
N ALA A 233 -10.81 -2.51 20.21
CA ALA A 233 -11.83 -3.17 20.99
C ALA A 233 -11.28 -3.65 22.34
N GLN A 234 -11.94 -3.28 23.45
CA GLN A 234 -11.53 -3.72 24.79
C GLN A 234 -11.84 -5.21 25.02
N ILE A 235 -10.79 -6.01 25.22
CA ILE A 235 -10.90 -7.44 25.53
C ILE A 235 -11.12 -7.61 27.04
N ARG A 236 -12.32 -8.03 27.45
CA ARG A 236 -12.67 -8.28 28.87
C ARG A 236 -12.95 -9.75 29.19
N SER A 237 -13.13 -10.61 28.19
CA SER A 237 -13.42 -12.03 28.39
C SER A 237 -12.24 -12.92 27.98
N ARG A 238 -12.12 -14.07 28.64
CA ARG A 238 -11.13 -15.13 28.32
C ARG A 238 -11.85 -16.35 27.74
N ASP A 239 -12.63 -16.11 26.70
CA ASP A 239 -13.41 -17.09 25.93
C ASP A 239 -13.32 -16.76 24.43
N GLU A 240 -14.10 -17.46 23.60
CA GLU A 240 -14.08 -17.32 22.14
C GLU A 240 -14.40 -15.89 21.67
N ILE A 241 -15.15 -15.09 22.45
CA ILE A 241 -15.41 -13.68 22.14
C ILE A 241 -14.17 -12.83 22.37
N GLY A 242 -13.37 -13.16 23.38
CA GLY A 242 -12.08 -12.51 23.62
C GLY A 242 -11.11 -12.75 22.46
N ASP A 243 -11.05 -13.98 21.97
CA ASP A 243 -10.23 -14.35 20.80
C ASP A 243 -10.71 -13.61 19.53
N MET A 244 -12.02 -13.55 19.30
CA MET A 244 -12.61 -12.77 18.19
C MET A 244 -12.23 -11.28 18.28
N LEU A 245 -12.35 -10.66 19.45
CA LEU A 245 -11.97 -9.26 19.66
C LEU A 245 -10.47 -9.03 19.44
N GLN A 246 -9.63 -10.00 19.80
CA GLN A 246 -8.20 -9.96 19.51
C GLN A 246 -7.93 -9.95 18.00
N TYR A 247 -8.59 -10.82 17.23
CA TYR A 247 -8.45 -10.82 15.77
C TYR A 247 -8.97 -9.51 15.14
N VAL A 248 -10.04 -8.92 15.67
CA VAL A 248 -10.51 -7.59 15.25
C VAL A 248 -9.42 -6.52 15.51
N ASN A 249 -8.76 -6.54 16.67
CA ASN A 249 -7.67 -5.60 16.96
C ASN A 249 -6.46 -5.81 16.03
N THR A 250 -6.09 -7.05 15.74
CA THR A 250 -5.02 -7.35 14.77
C THR A 250 -5.40 -6.88 13.37
N MET A 251 -6.67 -7.01 12.96
CA MET A 251 -7.16 -6.47 11.69
C MET A 251 -7.04 -4.94 11.66
N ILE A 252 -7.45 -4.24 12.72
CA ILE A 252 -7.31 -2.78 12.84
C ILE A 252 -5.84 -2.37 12.71
N GLU A 253 -4.93 -3.04 13.43
CA GLU A 253 -3.49 -2.76 13.38
C GLU A 253 -2.90 -2.94 11.97
N ARG A 254 -3.27 -4.01 11.27
CA ARG A 254 -2.84 -4.27 9.89
C ARG A 254 -3.38 -3.25 8.91
N LEU A 255 -4.65 -2.88 9.01
CA LEU A 255 -5.26 -1.84 8.18
C LEU A 255 -4.61 -0.48 8.41
N ARG A 256 -4.33 -0.10 9.67
CA ARG A 256 -3.59 1.13 9.99
C ARG A 256 -2.22 1.14 9.35
N GLY A 257 -1.49 0.02 9.39
CA GLY A 257 -0.18 -0.11 8.76
C GLY A 257 -0.25 0.14 7.25
N VAL A 258 -1.16 -0.56 6.56
CA VAL A 258 -1.36 -0.39 5.10
C VAL A 258 -1.74 1.04 4.74
N VAL A 259 -2.65 1.66 5.50
CA VAL A 259 -3.04 3.07 5.31
C VAL A 259 -1.85 4.02 5.52
N GLY A 260 -1.05 3.80 6.56
CA GLY A 260 0.14 4.60 6.85
C GLY A 260 1.22 4.48 5.77
N ASP A 261 1.46 3.26 5.27
CA ASP A 261 2.41 2.99 4.19
C ASP A 261 1.93 3.65 2.89
N ALA A 262 0.63 3.56 2.57
CA ALA A 262 0.06 4.15 1.38
C ALA A 262 0.06 5.69 1.42
N LEU A 263 -0.23 6.31 2.58
CA LEU A 263 -0.07 7.75 2.77
C LEU A 263 1.38 8.19 2.56
N SER A 264 2.34 7.47 3.15
CA SER A 264 3.76 7.77 3.01
C SER A 264 4.24 7.61 1.56
N ALA A 265 3.78 6.56 0.86
CA ALA A 265 4.08 6.35 -0.55
C ALA A 265 3.51 7.48 -1.42
N SER A 266 2.26 7.89 -1.16
CA SER A 266 1.62 8.98 -1.90
C SER A 266 2.31 10.33 -1.68
N ASP A 267 2.74 10.63 -0.45
CA ASP A 267 3.50 11.85 -0.13
C ASP A 267 4.86 11.87 -0.86
N ASN A 268 5.53 10.72 -0.93
CA ASN A 268 6.78 10.57 -1.68
C ASN A 268 6.57 10.73 -3.19
N VAL A 269 5.49 10.16 -3.77
CA VAL A 269 5.17 10.32 -5.20
C VAL A 269 4.85 11.77 -5.50
N SER A 270 4.02 12.43 -4.68
CA SER A 270 3.69 13.85 -4.85
C SER A 270 4.94 14.73 -4.79
N SER A 271 5.78 14.54 -3.77
CA SER A 271 7.04 15.28 -3.62
C SER A 271 8.03 15.02 -4.76
N GLY A 272 8.19 13.76 -5.16
CA GLY A 272 9.06 13.36 -6.27
C GLY A 272 8.59 13.90 -7.61
N SER A 273 7.28 13.94 -7.83
CA SER A 273 6.67 14.52 -9.04
C SER A 273 6.90 16.03 -9.11
N GLN A 274 6.77 16.75 -7.97
CA GLN A 274 7.08 18.18 -7.94
C GLN A 274 8.56 18.45 -8.27
N GLN A 275 9.47 17.63 -7.76
CA GLN A 275 10.90 17.72 -8.10
C GLN A 275 11.15 17.43 -9.58
N LEU A 276 10.47 16.43 -10.14
CA LEU A 276 10.59 16.07 -11.54
C LEU A 276 10.06 17.18 -12.46
N SER A 277 8.95 17.83 -12.09
CA SER A 277 8.41 19.01 -12.78
C SER A 277 9.43 20.15 -12.81
N SER A 278 10.02 20.51 -11.66
CA SER A 278 11.06 21.55 -11.61
C SER A 278 12.32 21.19 -12.40
N ALA A 279 12.72 19.90 -12.41
CA ALA A 279 13.82 19.44 -13.24
C ALA A 279 13.49 19.53 -14.73
N SER A 280 12.24 19.23 -15.12
CA SER A 280 11.74 19.34 -16.49
C SER A 280 11.79 20.79 -16.97
N GLU A 281 11.34 21.74 -16.14
CA GLU A 281 11.44 23.18 -16.45
C GLU A 281 12.91 23.61 -16.68
N GLN A 282 13.84 23.12 -15.85
CA GLN A 282 15.26 23.40 -16.03
C GLN A 282 15.82 22.82 -17.33
N VAL A 283 15.44 21.59 -17.70
CA VAL A 283 15.87 20.99 -18.97
C VAL A 283 15.25 21.74 -20.15
N SER A 284 13.97 22.13 -20.08
CA SER A 284 13.32 22.94 -21.10
C SER A 284 14.04 24.28 -21.30
N GLN A 285 14.37 24.98 -20.21
CA GLN A 285 15.11 26.23 -20.27
C GLN A 285 16.51 26.02 -20.87
N GLY A 286 17.24 24.99 -20.42
CA GLY A 286 18.54 24.64 -20.98
C GLY A 286 18.48 24.27 -22.47
N ALA A 287 17.40 23.61 -22.91
CA ALA A 287 17.16 23.31 -24.32
C ALA A 287 16.93 24.61 -25.12
N THR A 288 16.17 25.57 -24.60
CA THR A 288 16.00 26.88 -25.25
C THR A 288 17.33 27.64 -25.38
N GLU A 289 18.16 27.64 -24.34
CA GLU A 289 19.50 28.25 -24.37
C GLU A 289 20.43 27.55 -25.38
N GLN A 290 20.36 26.20 -25.44
CA GLN A 290 21.10 25.41 -26.43
C GLN A 290 20.64 25.70 -27.86
N ALA A 291 19.34 25.86 -28.09
CA ALA A 291 18.80 26.18 -29.41
C ALA A 291 19.35 27.51 -29.91
N SER A 292 19.29 28.55 -29.07
CA SER A 292 19.87 29.86 -29.39
C SER A 292 21.38 29.79 -29.65
N SER A 293 22.12 29.02 -28.86
CA SER A 293 23.57 28.83 -29.06
C SER A 293 23.87 28.08 -30.37
N ALA A 294 23.04 27.10 -30.73
CA ALA A 294 23.17 26.35 -31.98
C ALA A 294 22.84 27.22 -33.20
N GLU A 295 21.84 28.09 -33.13
CA GLU A 295 21.52 29.07 -34.17
C GLU A 295 22.68 30.05 -34.38
N GLU A 296 23.25 30.61 -33.31
CA GLU A 296 24.41 31.52 -33.40
C GLU A 296 25.65 30.82 -33.97
N ALA A 297 25.91 29.58 -33.54
CA ALA A 297 26.99 28.77 -34.07
C ALA A 297 26.77 28.44 -35.55
N SER A 298 25.54 28.12 -35.97
CA SER A 298 25.21 27.84 -37.37
C SER A 298 25.44 29.07 -38.25
N ALA A 299 24.98 30.25 -37.82
CA ALA A 299 25.22 31.50 -38.54
C ALA A 299 26.73 31.81 -38.67
N SER A 300 27.48 31.62 -37.58
CA SER A 300 28.95 31.79 -37.59
C SER A 300 29.64 30.81 -38.53
N MET A 301 29.13 29.57 -38.65
CA MET A 301 29.66 28.56 -39.56
C MET A 301 29.33 28.86 -41.02
N GLU A 302 28.15 29.41 -41.32
CA GLU A 302 27.80 29.89 -42.67
C GLU A 302 28.69 31.05 -43.10
N GLU A 303 28.91 32.03 -42.23
CA GLU A 303 29.85 33.13 -42.49
C GLU A 303 31.29 32.62 -42.68
N MET A 304 31.71 31.65 -41.87
CA MET A 304 33.02 31.03 -41.99
C MET A 304 33.19 30.28 -43.33
N ALA A 305 32.19 29.50 -43.74
CA ALA A 305 32.19 28.82 -45.03
C ALA A 305 32.28 29.81 -46.21
N ALA A 306 31.54 30.92 -46.14
CA ALA A 306 31.62 31.99 -47.13
C ALA A 306 33.04 32.60 -47.21
N ASN A 307 33.65 32.90 -46.06
CA ASN A 307 35.02 33.43 -45.98
C ASN A 307 36.08 32.43 -46.48
N ILE A 308 35.93 31.14 -46.15
CA ILE A 308 36.82 30.08 -46.65
C ILE A 308 36.75 30.00 -48.17
N LYS A 309 35.54 30.03 -48.74
CA LYS A 309 35.33 29.99 -50.18
C LYS A 309 35.94 31.22 -50.87
N GLN A 310 35.71 32.41 -50.31
CA GLN A 310 36.32 33.64 -50.82
C GLN A 310 37.85 33.60 -50.76
N ASN A 311 38.43 33.06 -49.68
CA ASN A 311 39.88 32.87 -49.56
C ASN A 311 40.43 31.88 -50.58
N ALA A 312 39.70 30.78 -50.85
CA ALA A 312 40.06 29.82 -51.88
C ALA A 312 40.08 30.45 -53.29
N ASP A 313 39.10 31.29 -53.60
CA ASP A 313 39.00 32.02 -54.86
C ASP A 313 40.11 33.07 -54.99
N ASN A 314 40.35 33.85 -53.93
CA ASN A 314 41.45 34.81 -53.86
C ASN A 314 42.82 34.12 -54.05
N ALA A 315 43.02 32.97 -53.42
CA ALA A 315 44.23 32.17 -53.59
C ALA A 315 44.36 31.69 -55.04
N ALA A 316 43.32 31.10 -55.63
CA ALA A 316 43.37 30.64 -57.03
C ALA A 316 43.65 31.78 -58.01
N GLN A 317 43.06 32.96 -57.81
CA GLN A 317 43.33 34.15 -58.61
C GLN A 317 44.78 34.63 -58.44
N THR A 318 45.28 34.66 -57.21
CA THR A 318 46.65 35.12 -56.92
C THR A 318 47.69 34.14 -57.45
N GLU A 319 47.44 32.83 -57.42
CA GLU A 319 48.29 31.81 -58.05
C GLU A 319 48.40 32.08 -59.56
N LYS A 320 47.27 32.33 -60.22
CA LYS A 320 47.24 32.64 -61.67
C LYS A 320 48.05 33.89 -61.99
N ILE A 321 47.90 34.95 -61.19
CA ILE A 321 48.68 36.18 -61.34
C ILE A 321 50.17 35.90 -61.14
N ALA A 322 50.56 35.17 -60.09
CA ALA A 322 51.95 34.83 -59.82
C ALA A 322 52.57 34.00 -60.97
N ARG A 323 51.86 32.99 -61.49
CA ARG A 323 52.32 32.21 -62.65
C ARG A 323 52.50 33.09 -63.90
N GLN A 324 51.57 34.02 -64.15
CA GLN A 324 51.70 34.96 -65.26
C GLN A 324 52.89 35.91 -65.07
N SER A 325 53.05 36.51 -63.89
CA SER A 325 54.17 37.37 -63.55
C SER A 325 55.52 36.67 -63.68
N SER A 326 55.60 35.37 -63.32
CA SER A 326 56.80 34.55 -63.51
C SER A 326 57.16 34.45 -65.00
N LYS A 327 56.17 34.24 -65.86
CA LYS A 327 56.34 34.15 -67.32
C LYS A 327 56.70 35.48 -67.96
N ASP A 328 56.11 36.58 -67.50
CA ASP A 328 56.41 37.93 -67.97
C ASP A 328 57.84 38.35 -67.54
N ALA A 329 58.25 37.99 -66.34
CA ALA A 329 59.62 38.20 -65.85
C ALA A 329 60.65 37.36 -66.63
N GLU A 330 60.33 36.11 -66.99
CA GLU A 330 61.15 35.26 -67.85
C GLU A 330 61.33 35.88 -69.24
N THR A 331 60.23 36.32 -69.86
CA THR A 331 60.25 37.03 -71.15
C THR A 331 61.03 38.34 -71.08
N SER A 332 60.91 39.08 -69.97
CA SER A 332 61.69 40.30 -69.73
C SER A 332 63.19 39.99 -69.59
N GLY A 333 63.54 38.90 -68.92
CA GLY A 333 64.92 38.43 -68.80
C GLY A 333 65.54 38.09 -70.16
N GLU A 334 64.78 37.44 -71.03
CA GLU A 334 65.21 37.17 -72.41
C GLU A 334 65.43 38.46 -73.21
N ALA A 335 64.53 39.46 -73.07
CA ALA A 335 64.68 40.75 -73.73
C ALA A 335 65.93 41.51 -73.26
N VAL A 336 66.20 41.51 -71.94
CA VAL A 336 67.41 42.10 -71.36
C VAL A 336 68.66 41.38 -71.86
N ASN A 337 68.65 40.04 -71.91
CA ASN A 337 69.77 39.26 -72.45
C ASN A 337 70.06 39.57 -73.93
N ARG A 338 69.00 39.74 -74.75
CA ARG A 338 69.15 40.20 -76.14
C ARG A 338 69.73 41.62 -76.22
N ALA A 339 69.28 42.53 -75.36
CA ALA A 339 69.81 43.89 -75.29
C ALA A 339 71.29 43.92 -74.88
N VAL A 340 71.70 43.11 -73.89
CA VAL A 340 73.12 42.94 -73.50
C VAL A 340 73.94 42.44 -74.68
N GLY A 341 73.44 41.45 -75.43
CA GLY A 341 74.10 40.94 -76.64
C GLY A 341 74.31 42.05 -77.68
N ALA A 342 73.26 42.81 -77.99
CA ALA A 342 73.33 43.93 -78.93
C ALA A 342 74.31 45.03 -78.47
N MET A 343 74.31 45.37 -77.18
CA MET A 343 75.22 46.37 -76.62
C MET A 343 76.68 45.92 -76.63
N ARG A 344 76.96 44.62 -76.44
CA ARG A 344 78.31 44.07 -76.63
C ARG A 344 78.77 44.20 -78.09
N THR A 345 77.89 43.90 -79.05
CA THR A 345 78.19 44.11 -80.47
C THR A 345 78.44 45.58 -80.79
N ILE A 346 77.66 46.50 -80.20
CA ILE A 346 77.90 47.96 -80.36
C ILE A 346 79.28 48.32 -79.81
N ALA A 347 79.62 47.91 -78.59
CA ALA A 347 80.93 48.19 -78.00
C ALA A 347 82.09 47.66 -78.87
N GLU A 348 81.96 46.45 -79.43
CA GLU A 348 82.93 45.87 -80.35
C GLU A 348 83.07 46.69 -81.64
N LYS A 349 81.95 47.05 -82.28
CA LYS A 349 81.96 47.87 -83.51
C LYS A 349 82.55 49.26 -83.27
N ILE A 350 82.28 49.85 -82.12
CA ILE A 350 82.80 51.16 -81.74
C ILE A 350 84.31 51.10 -81.43
N SER A 351 84.80 50.00 -80.84
CA SER A 351 86.24 49.76 -80.70
C SER A 351 86.95 49.74 -82.07
N ILE A 352 86.34 49.10 -83.08
CA ILE A 352 86.85 49.13 -84.46
C ILE A 352 86.83 50.56 -85.01
N VAL A 353 85.77 51.34 -84.79
CA VAL A 353 85.70 52.76 -85.21
C VAL A 353 86.79 53.60 -84.53
N GLN A 354 87.06 53.38 -83.25
CA GLN A 354 88.11 54.06 -82.51
C GLN A 354 89.50 53.73 -83.08
N GLU A 355 89.73 52.47 -83.47
CA GLU A 355 90.97 52.05 -84.13
C GLU A 355 91.10 52.65 -85.54
N ILE A 356 90.02 52.70 -86.32
CA ILE A 356 90.00 53.38 -87.63
C ILE A 356 90.32 54.88 -87.45
N ALA A 357 89.73 55.54 -86.44
CA ALA A 357 90.00 56.94 -86.15
C ALA A 357 91.49 57.15 -85.78
N ARG A 358 92.07 56.26 -84.96
CA ARG A 358 93.51 56.29 -84.63
C ARG A 358 94.41 56.08 -85.85
N GLN A 359 94.06 55.13 -86.73
CA GLN A 359 94.80 54.92 -87.98
C GLN A 359 94.67 56.13 -88.92
N THR A 360 93.49 56.75 -88.97
CA THR A 360 93.24 57.97 -89.77
C THR A 360 94.04 59.15 -89.23
N ASP A 361 94.14 59.31 -87.91
CA ASP A 361 94.97 60.31 -87.25
C ASP A 361 96.47 60.12 -87.59
N LEU A 362 96.97 58.88 -87.56
CA LEU A 362 98.34 58.55 -87.96
C LEU A 362 98.61 58.82 -89.45
N LEU A 363 97.65 58.48 -90.33
CA LEU A 363 97.75 58.77 -91.76
C LEU A 363 97.74 60.28 -92.03
N ALA A 364 96.89 61.03 -91.31
CA ALA A 364 96.82 62.48 -91.39
C ALA A 364 98.10 63.15 -90.87
N LEU A 365 98.70 62.63 -89.80
CA LEU A 365 100.00 63.06 -89.29
C LEU A 365 101.10 62.83 -90.33
N ASN A 366 101.16 61.64 -90.92
CA ASN A 366 102.12 61.33 -91.99
C ASN A 366 101.93 62.24 -93.21
N ALA A 367 100.68 62.51 -93.61
CA ALA A 367 100.36 63.43 -94.69
C ALA A 367 100.75 64.88 -94.36
N ALA A 368 100.57 65.33 -93.12
CA ALA A 368 100.99 66.66 -92.65
C ALA A 368 102.52 66.80 -92.66
N VAL A 369 103.25 65.75 -92.28
CA VAL A 369 104.72 65.70 -92.35
C VAL A 369 105.21 65.77 -93.80
N GLU A 370 104.62 65.00 -94.71
CA GLU A 370 105.02 65.00 -96.13
C GLU A 370 104.65 66.34 -96.81
N ALA A 371 103.51 66.94 -96.43
CA ALA A 371 103.13 68.28 -96.87
C ALA A 371 104.09 69.37 -96.38
N ALA A 372 104.59 69.27 -95.14
CA ALA A 372 105.63 70.16 -94.62
C ALA A 372 106.98 69.97 -95.37
N ARG A 373 107.27 68.74 -95.78
CA ARG A 373 108.47 68.37 -96.55
C ARG A 373 108.44 68.91 -97.99
N ALA A 374 107.25 69.03 -98.59
CA ALA A 374 107.03 69.58 -99.94
C ALA A 374 107.06 71.13 -100.02
N GLY A 375 107.27 71.84 -98.90
CA GLY A 375 107.45 73.30 -98.86
C GLY A 375 106.22 74.08 -99.37
N GLU A 376 106.43 75.08 -100.24
CA GLU A 376 105.35 75.95 -100.77
C GLU A 376 104.28 75.18 -101.56
N HIS A 377 104.64 74.06 -102.20
CA HIS A 377 103.70 73.24 -102.99
C HIS A 377 102.78 72.36 -102.12
N GLY A 378 103.12 72.15 -100.84
CA GLY A 378 102.37 71.31 -99.90
C GLY A 378 101.32 72.05 -99.06
N LYS A 379 101.24 73.40 -99.14
CA LYS A 379 100.38 74.22 -98.26
C LYS A 379 98.91 73.83 -98.27
N GLY A 380 98.33 73.55 -99.45
CA GLY A 380 96.94 73.10 -99.57
C GLY A 380 96.71 71.70 -98.96
N PHE A 381 97.68 70.80 -99.16
CA PHE A 381 97.66 69.45 -98.58
C PHE A 381 97.81 69.47 -97.05
N ALA A 382 98.64 70.37 -96.49
CA ALA A 382 98.82 70.51 -95.05
C ALA A 382 97.52 70.93 -94.34
N VAL A 383 96.73 71.82 -94.96
CA VAL A 383 95.42 72.23 -94.42
C VAL A 383 94.44 71.06 -94.41
N VAL A 384 94.34 70.31 -95.52
CA VAL A 384 93.48 69.12 -95.60
C VAL A 384 93.92 68.06 -94.59
N ALA A 385 95.23 67.80 -94.46
CA ALA A 385 95.77 66.88 -93.47
C ALA A 385 95.45 67.31 -92.03
N SER A 386 95.54 68.60 -91.70
CA SER A 386 95.15 69.11 -90.38
C SER A 386 93.65 68.98 -90.11
N GLU A 387 92.80 69.13 -91.14
CA GLU A 387 91.35 69.00 -90.99
C GLU A 387 90.93 67.53 -90.83
N VAL A 388 91.56 66.62 -91.60
CA VAL A 388 91.39 65.16 -91.45
C VAL A 388 91.86 64.71 -90.06
N ARG A 389 92.97 65.25 -89.56
CA ARG A 389 93.47 64.97 -88.21
C ARG A 389 92.48 65.40 -87.13
N LYS A 390 91.97 66.64 -87.19
CA LYS A 390 90.94 67.12 -86.26
C LYS A 390 89.67 66.28 -86.32
N LEU A 391 89.25 65.84 -87.50
CA LEU A 391 88.09 64.96 -87.66
C LEU A 391 88.33 63.57 -87.06
N ALA A 392 89.55 63.03 -87.21
CA ALA A 392 89.97 61.77 -86.62
C ALA A 392 90.04 61.85 -85.08
N GLU A 393 90.66 62.89 -84.51
CA GLU A 393 90.68 63.17 -83.07
C GLU A 393 89.25 63.30 -82.50
N ARG A 394 88.36 64.02 -83.19
CA ARG A 394 86.93 64.13 -82.81
C ARG A 394 86.19 62.79 -82.90
N SER A 395 86.44 62.00 -83.94
CA SER A 395 85.83 60.68 -84.11
C SER A 395 86.31 59.70 -83.05
N GLN A 396 87.59 59.77 -82.67
CA GLN A 396 88.18 58.96 -81.62
C GLN A 396 87.58 59.31 -80.24
N ALA A 397 87.42 60.60 -79.94
CA ALA A 397 86.78 61.05 -78.70
C ALA A 397 85.32 60.58 -78.61
N ALA A 398 84.53 60.77 -79.68
CA ALA A 398 83.15 60.30 -79.73
C ALA A 398 83.03 58.77 -79.63
N ALA A 399 83.92 58.02 -80.30
CA ALA A 399 83.97 56.57 -80.18
C ALA A 399 84.35 56.11 -78.76
N ALA A 400 85.28 56.80 -78.09
CA ALA A 400 85.62 56.51 -76.69
C ALA A 400 84.43 56.74 -75.75
N GLU A 401 83.70 57.84 -75.92
CA GLU A 401 82.49 58.14 -75.14
C GLU A 401 81.40 57.06 -75.34
N ILE A 402 81.13 56.67 -76.59
CA ILE A 402 80.15 55.62 -76.90
C ILE A 402 80.62 54.26 -76.34
N SER A 403 81.91 53.96 -76.38
CA SER A 403 82.49 52.73 -75.84
C SER A 403 82.29 52.65 -74.32
N THR A 404 82.62 53.74 -73.60
CA THR A 404 82.39 53.82 -72.15
C THR A 404 80.90 53.71 -71.81
N LEU A 405 80.03 54.45 -72.52
CA LEU A 405 78.57 54.38 -72.30
C LEU A 405 78.00 52.99 -72.58
N SER A 406 78.48 52.32 -73.65
CA SER A 406 78.07 50.96 -73.99
C SER A 406 78.53 49.96 -72.93
N GLY A 407 79.75 50.10 -72.41
CA GLY A 407 80.26 49.28 -71.30
C GLY A 407 79.43 49.44 -70.03
N GLN A 408 79.12 50.68 -69.64
CA GLN A 408 78.23 50.97 -68.51
C GLN A 408 76.83 50.39 -68.71
N THR A 409 76.28 50.51 -69.92
CA THR A 409 74.94 49.96 -70.23
C THR A 409 74.93 48.43 -70.21
N VAL A 410 75.99 47.77 -70.69
CA VAL A 410 76.15 46.31 -70.58
C VAL A 410 76.19 45.88 -69.12
N GLN A 411 76.91 46.60 -68.26
CA GLN A 411 77.00 46.31 -66.84
C GLN A 411 75.61 46.38 -66.18
N VAL A 412 74.92 47.51 -66.30
CA VAL A 412 73.58 47.72 -65.71
C VAL A 412 72.57 46.71 -66.24
N ALA A 413 72.59 46.40 -67.54
CA ALA A 413 71.68 45.42 -68.12
C ALA A 413 72.01 43.98 -67.67
N THR A 414 73.29 43.65 -67.44
CA THR A 414 73.67 42.34 -66.88
C THR A 414 73.18 42.21 -65.43
N GLU A 415 73.37 43.24 -64.61
CA GLU A 415 72.84 43.28 -63.24
C GLU A 415 71.31 43.13 -63.23
N ALA A 416 70.59 43.81 -64.15
CA ALA A 416 69.14 43.64 -64.32
C ALA A 416 68.74 42.20 -64.70
N GLY A 417 69.49 41.56 -65.60
CA GLY A 417 69.27 40.16 -65.99
C GLY A 417 69.50 39.18 -64.82
N GLU A 418 70.52 39.41 -64.00
CA GLU A 418 70.78 38.60 -62.80
C GLU A 418 69.68 38.78 -61.73
N MET A 419 69.13 40.00 -61.58
CA MET A 419 67.99 40.24 -60.70
C MET A 419 66.76 39.48 -61.17
N LEU A 420 66.46 39.49 -62.48
CA LEU A 420 65.34 38.73 -63.05
C LEU A 420 65.53 37.21 -62.89
N THR A 421 66.76 36.72 -63.04
CA THR A 421 67.11 35.29 -62.85
C THR A 421 66.84 34.82 -61.42
N ARG A 422 67.01 35.69 -60.42
CA ARG A 422 66.66 35.41 -59.02
C ARG A 422 65.18 35.60 -58.73
N LEU A 423 64.55 36.61 -59.34
CA LEU A 423 63.14 36.94 -59.11
C LEU A 423 62.17 35.87 -59.63
N VAL A 424 62.46 35.26 -60.78
CA VAL A 424 61.58 34.25 -61.40
C VAL A 424 61.33 33.04 -60.47
N PRO A 425 62.37 32.40 -59.88
CA PRO A 425 62.20 31.37 -58.85
C PRO A 425 61.36 31.82 -57.65
N ASP A 426 61.57 33.02 -57.13
CA ASP A 426 60.83 33.54 -55.96
C ASP A 426 59.34 33.72 -56.27
N ILE A 427 59.00 34.18 -57.47
CA ILE A 427 57.60 34.27 -57.93
C ILE A 427 56.98 32.88 -58.08
N ARG A 428 57.72 31.89 -58.61
CA ARG A 428 57.23 30.50 -58.71
C ARG A 428 56.96 29.89 -57.33
N LYS A 429 57.86 30.11 -56.38
CA LYS A 429 57.67 29.68 -54.98
C LYS A 429 56.47 30.36 -54.33
N THR A 430 56.22 31.63 -54.66
CA THR A 430 55.00 32.34 -54.21
C THR A 430 53.74 31.66 -54.79
N ALA A 431 53.74 31.28 -56.07
CA ALA A 431 52.63 30.56 -56.67
C ALA A 431 52.39 29.18 -56.02
N GLU A 432 53.45 28.45 -55.68
CA GLU A 432 53.37 27.17 -54.97
C GLU A 432 52.73 27.31 -53.58
N LEU A 433 53.20 28.28 -52.78
CA LEU A 433 52.61 28.55 -51.46
C LEU A 433 51.13 28.92 -51.54
N ILE A 434 50.73 29.66 -52.57
CA ILE A 434 49.32 30.03 -52.76
C ILE A 434 48.48 28.83 -53.20
N SER A 435 49.04 27.90 -53.98
CA SER A 435 48.39 26.63 -54.31
C SER A 435 48.16 25.78 -53.05
N GLU A 436 49.13 25.74 -52.14
CA GLU A 436 48.98 25.10 -50.82
C GLU A 436 47.86 25.76 -49.98
N ILE A 437 47.76 27.09 -49.97
CA ILE A 437 46.66 27.81 -49.31
C ILE A 437 45.31 27.41 -49.93
N SER A 438 45.21 27.37 -51.27
CA SER A 438 43.97 26.97 -51.95
C SER A 438 43.56 25.53 -51.61
N ALA A 439 44.53 24.62 -51.47
CA ALA A 439 44.27 23.24 -51.03
C ALA A 439 43.79 23.20 -49.57
N ALA A 440 44.44 23.93 -48.66
CA ALA A 440 44.04 24.03 -47.27
C ALA A 440 42.63 24.63 -47.10
N CYS A 441 42.28 25.66 -47.89
CA CYS A 441 40.93 26.23 -47.87
C CYS A 441 39.87 25.20 -48.32
N ARG A 442 40.15 24.36 -49.32
CA ARG A 442 39.22 23.27 -49.70
C ARG A 442 39.00 22.25 -48.59
N GLU A 443 40.05 21.94 -47.83
CA GLU A 443 39.94 21.04 -46.67
C GLU A 443 39.16 21.70 -45.51
N GLN A 444 39.38 23.00 -45.28
CA GLN A 444 38.60 23.79 -44.32
C GLN A 444 37.11 23.87 -44.70
N ASP A 445 36.78 23.99 -45.99
CA ASP A 445 35.40 24.02 -46.49
C ASP A 445 34.66 22.71 -46.18
N ILE A 446 35.33 21.56 -46.40
CA ILE A 446 34.82 20.24 -46.02
C ILE A 446 34.63 20.16 -44.50
N GLY A 447 35.61 20.62 -43.71
CA GLY A 447 35.51 20.65 -42.26
C GLY A 447 34.37 21.54 -41.75
N ALA A 448 34.16 22.70 -42.37
CA ALA A 448 33.07 23.60 -42.05
C ALA A 448 31.70 22.97 -42.33
N SER A 449 31.56 22.28 -43.49
CA SER A 449 30.33 21.54 -43.81
C SER A 449 30.02 20.44 -42.78
N GLN A 450 31.03 19.69 -42.32
CA GLN A 450 30.84 18.64 -41.30
C GLN A 450 30.45 19.21 -39.94
N ILE A 451 31.04 20.35 -39.54
CA ILE A 451 30.64 21.04 -38.30
C ILE A 451 29.19 21.51 -38.43
N ASN A 452 28.78 22.03 -39.59
CA ASN A 452 27.40 22.47 -39.81
C ASN A 452 26.40 21.30 -39.70
N GLU A 453 26.71 20.13 -40.28
CA GLU A 453 25.91 18.92 -40.09
C GLU A 453 25.81 18.51 -38.62
N ALA A 454 26.90 18.61 -37.85
CA ALA A 454 26.90 18.32 -36.42
C ALA A 454 26.03 19.31 -35.62
N ILE A 455 26.00 20.59 -36.01
CA ILE A 455 25.12 21.61 -35.40
C ILE A 455 23.65 21.29 -35.70
N GLN A 456 23.31 20.90 -36.92
CA GLN A 456 21.94 20.46 -37.25
C GLN A 456 21.51 19.22 -36.45
N GLN A 457 22.44 18.29 -36.20
CA GLN A 457 22.17 17.14 -35.35
C GLN A 457 21.98 17.56 -33.87
N LEU A 458 22.76 18.53 -33.38
CA LEU A 458 22.56 19.11 -32.05
C LEU A 458 21.19 19.75 -31.92
N ASP A 459 20.76 20.55 -32.90
CA ASP A 459 19.42 21.17 -32.93
C ASP A 459 18.30 20.10 -32.81
N LYS A 460 18.41 18.99 -33.55
CA LYS A 460 17.45 17.88 -33.45
C LYS A 460 17.39 17.28 -32.04
N VAL A 461 18.53 17.11 -31.38
CA VAL A 461 18.59 16.61 -29.99
C VAL A 461 18.01 17.65 -29.03
N THR A 462 18.28 18.94 -29.25
CA THR A 462 17.73 20.04 -28.47
C THR A 462 16.20 20.09 -28.56
N GLN A 463 15.62 19.96 -29.75
CA GLN A 463 14.17 19.86 -29.93
C GLN A 463 13.59 18.62 -29.24
N GLN A 464 14.28 17.48 -29.31
CA GLN A 464 13.87 16.26 -28.62
C GLN A 464 13.90 16.44 -27.09
N ASN A 465 14.91 17.12 -26.56
CA ASN A 465 15.02 17.42 -25.12
C ASN A 465 13.90 18.36 -24.67
N ALA A 466 13.55 19.37 -25.48
CA ALA A 466 12.43 20.27 -25.19
C ALA A 466 11.10 19.48 -25.14
N GLY A 467 10.80 18.69 -26.17
CA GLY A 467 9.59 17.86 -26.19
C GLY A 467 9.53 16.81 -25.06
N ALA A 468 10.66 16.17 -24.76
CA ALA A 468 10.73 15.23 -23.63
C ALA A 468 10.54 15.93 -22.27
N SER A 469 10.97 17.19 -22.14
CA SER A 469 10.76 17.98 -20.94
C SER A 469 9.29 18.36 -20.75
N GLU A 470 8.60 18.72 -21.82
CA GLU A 470 7.15 18.97 -21.79
C GLU A 470 6.37 17.71 -21.39
N GLU A 471 6.68 16.55 -21.99
CA GLU A 471 6.06 15.27 -21.66
C GLU A 471 6.35 14.85 -20.21
N MET A 472 7.58 15.06 -19.73
CA MET A 472 7.98 14.77 -18.36
C MET A 472 7.27 15.67 -17.36
N SER A 473 7.08 16.96 -17.69
CA SER A 473 6.32 17.88 -16.85
C SER A 473 4.85 17.48 -16.76
N ALA A 474 4.21 17.18 -17.90
CA ALA A 474 2.82 16.72 -17.92
C ALA A 474 2.63 15.41 -17.13
N THR A 475 3.54 14.45 -17.30
CA THR A 475 3.52 13.19 -16.53
C THR A 475 3.70 13.44 -15.03
N SER A 476 4.56 14.40 -14.66
CA SER A 476 4.77 14.77 -13.26
C SER A 476 3.50 15.39 -12.65
N GLU A 477 2.81 16.27 -13.38
CA GLU A 477 1.53 16.83 -12.93
C GLU A 477 0.47 15.73 -12.75
N GLU A 478 0.39 14.77 -13.67
CA GLU A 478 -0.53 13.64 -13.57
C GLU A 478 -0.22 12.75 -12.37
N LEU A 479 1.06 12.41 -12.13
CA LEU A 479 1.48 11.62 -10.98
C LEU A 479 1.19 12.34 -9.65
N ALA A 480 1.37 13.66 -9.61
CA ALA A 480 1.02 14.48 -8.45
C ALA A 480 -0.49 14.44 -8.18
N ALA A 481 -1.31 14.57 -9.23
CA ALA A 481 -2.77 14.48 -9.13
C ALA A 481 -3.23 13.08 -8.68
N GLN A 482 -2.66 12.01 -9.24
CA GLN A 482 -2.96 10.63 -8.82
C GLN A 482 -2.57 10.37 -7.36
N ALA A 483 -1.44 10.94 -6.91
CA ALA A 483 -1.03 10.86 -5.52
C ALA A 483 -2.01 11.61 -4.59
N GLU A 484 -2.50 12.78 -4.99
CA GLU A 484 -3.51 13.53 -4.24
C GLU A 484 -4.88 12.81 -4.20
N GLU A 485 -5.29 12.19 -5.31
CA GLU A 485 -6.50 11.36 -5.37
C GLU A 485 -6.39 10.15 -4.44
N LEU A 486 -5.22 9.49 -4.41
CA LEU A 486 -4.95 8.37 -3.51
C LEU A 486 -4.97 8.82 -2.05
N GLN A 487 -4.35 9.97 -1.72
CA GLN A 487 -4.44 10.57 -0.38
C GLN A 487 -5.89 10.87 0.02
N THR A 488 -6.68 11.43 -0.90
CA THR A 488 -8.10 11.74 -0.66
C THR A 488 -8.92 10.47 -0.42
N SER A 489 -8.69 9.43 -1.21
CA SER A 489 -9.36 8.13 -1.07
C SER A 489 -9.02 7.46 0.26
N ILE A 490 -7.76 7.58 0.70
CA ILE A 490 -7.28 7.01 1.97
C ILE A 490 -7.68 7.88 3.17
N ALA A 491 -7.93 9.18 2.98
CA ALA A 491 -8.35 10.11 4.04
C ALA A 491 -9.68 9.72 4.70
N PHE A 492 -10.48 8.86 4.05
CA PHE A 492 -11.62 8.18 4.69
C PHE A 492 -11.18 7.43 5.96
N PHE A 493 -10.01 6.78 5.93
CA PHE A 493 -9.47 6.05 7.07
C PHE A 493 -8.73 6.97 8.03
N LYS A 494 -9.29 7.13 9.24
CA LYS A 494 -8.66 7.85 10.34
C LYS A 494 -7.65 6.94 11.01
N VAL A 495 -6.37 7.29 10.88
CA VAL A 495 -5.27 6.66 11.61
C VAL A 495 -4.68 7.66 12.60
N ASP A 496 -4.44 7.19 13.82
CA ASP A 496 -3.87 8.00 14.89
C ASP A 496 -2.46 8.42 14.47
N GLY A 497 -2.26 9.72 14.21
CA GLY A 497 -1.01 10.29 13.72
C GLY A 497 -1.04 10.98 12.35
N ALA A 498 -2.12 10.87 11.56
CA ALA A 498 -2.16 11.44 10.20
C ALA A 498 -2.17 12.99 10.11
N HIS A 499 -2.26 13.71 11.25
CA HIS A 499 -2.31 15.19 11.25
C HIS A 499 -1.31 15.89 12.18
N GLN A 500 -0.32 15.21 12.75
CA GLN A 500 0.70 15.88 13.58
C GLN A 500 2.12 15.41 13.31
N LYS A 501 2.57 15.62 12.07
CA LYS A 501 3.95 16.01 11.80
C LYS A 501 4.02 16.67 10.43
N LYS A 502 3.40 17.84 10.30
CA LYS A 502 3.90 18.82 9.34
C LYS A 502 5.39 19.02 9.68
N PRO A 503 6.35 18.71 8.80
CA PRO A 503 7.71 19.12 9.04
C PRO A 503 7.66 20.63 9.14
N ALA A 504 8.02 21.17 10.31
CA ALA A 504 8.28 22.60 10.42
C ALA A 504 9.23 22.96 9.27
N PRO A 505 8.99 24.05 8.53
CA PRO A 505 9.91 24.45 7.47
C PRO A 505 11.26 24.68 8.14
N GLN A 506 12.16 23.71 7.95
CA GLN A 506 13.55 23.87 8.32
C GLN A 506 14.07 24.90 7.34
N THR A 507 14.04 26.16 7.75
CA THR A 507 14.93 27.18 7.23
C THR A 507 16.34 26.61 7.33
N ARG A 508 16.82 26.06 6.21
CA ARG A 508 18.23 25.73 5.97
C ARG A 508 18.98 27.06 6.00
N THR A 509 19.27 27.56 7.20
CA THR A 509 20.40 28.43 7.43
C THR A 509 21.63 27.57 7.20
N VAL A 510 22.23 27.72 6.02
CA VAL A 510 23.58 27.25 5.70
C VAL A 510 24.53 27.84 6.74
N ALA A 511 24.84 27.06 7.76
CA ALA A 511 25.85 27.39 8.76
C ALA A 511 27.23 27.14 8.15
N ALA A 512 27.83 28.21 7.62
CA ALA A 512 29.25 28.25 7.37
C ALA A 512 30.00 28.24 8.72
N ARG A 513 30.65 27.11 9.00
CA ARG A 513 31.88 26.88 9.78
C ARG A 513 32.40 28.04 10.67
N ALA A 514 32.36 27.84 11.99
CA ALA A 514 33.19 28.51 13.01
C ALA A 514 34.65 27.96 12.94
N ALA A 515 35.75 28.62 13.33
CA ALA A 515 36.06 29.76 14.22
C ALA A 515 37.53 30.26 13.95
N PRO A 516 38.20 31.08 14.81
CA PRO A 516 37.97 32.43 15.37
C PRO A 516 39.13 33.41 14.94
N ALA A 517 39.28 34.70 15.27
CA ALA A 517 39.01 35.46 16.49
C ALA A 517 39.07 37.01 16.27
N ARG A 518 38.24 37.71 17.06
CA ARG A 518 38.42 39.06 17.67
C ARG A 518 38.76 40.27 16.78
N THR A 519 37.84 41.25 16.73
CA THR A 519 37.89 42.48 17.56
C THR A 519 36.68 43.39 17.34
N ALA A 520 36.18 43.93 18.46
CA ALA A 520 35.47 45.20 18.72
C ALA A 520 34.37 45.76 17.78
N ALA A 521 33.26 46.15 18.41
CA ALA A 521 32.18 47.00 17.89
C ALA A 521 32.55 48.52 17.93
N PRO A 522 31.65 49.46 17.59
CA PRO A 522 31.11 49.75 16.25
C PRO A 522 31.28 51.25 15.86
N ALA A 523 31.23 51.61 14.57
CA ALA A 523 31.03 53.00 14.15
C ALA A 523 30.27 53.14 12.80
N LYS A 524 29.44 54.19 12.78
CA LYS A 524 28.41 54.68 11.83
C LYS A 524 28.64 54.54 10.30
N PRO A 525 27.56 54.58 9.50
CA PRO A 525 27.60 54.37 8.06
C PRO A 525 28.10 55.61 7.31
N ARG A 526 28.97 55.39 6.32
CA ARG A 526 29.28 56.36 5.26
C ARG A 526 28.99 55.74 3.90
N THR A 527 28.29 56.55 3.10
CA THR A 527 27.89 56.43 1.70
C THR A 527 28.90 55.73 0.78
N PRO A 528 28.44 54.90 -0.17
CA PRO A 528 29.31 54.28 -1.16
C PRO A 528 29.67 55.30 -2.25
N THR A 529 30.97 55.52 -2.42
CA THR A 529 31.53 56.23 -3.57
C THR A 529 31.47 55.31 -4.79
N SER A 530 30.84 55.83 -5.84
CA SER A 530 30.92 55.33 -7.21
C SER A 530 32.38 55.27 -7.70
N SER A 531 32.80 54.14 -8.27
CA SER A 531 33.82 54.13 -9.33
C SER A 531 34.04 52.72 -9.90
N GLN A 532 33.08 52.20 -10.66
CA GLN A 532 33.34 51.20 -11.71
C GLN A 532 32.31 51.39 -12.84
N THR A 533 32.36 52.54 -13.49
CA THR A 533 31.62 52.75 -14.75
C THR A 533 32.53 52.43 -15.93
N VAL A 534 31.93 51.85 -16.96
CA VAL A 534 32.57 51.46 -18.24
C VAL A 534 33.36 52.64 -18.87
N ALA A 535 32.92 53.88 -18.64
CA ALA A 535 33.63 55.09 -19.06
C ALA A 535 35.05 55.23 -18.46
N ALA A 536 35.28 54.75 -17.23
CA ALA A 536 36.60 54.80 -16.60
C ALA A 536 37.57 53.72 -17.14
N GLN A 537 37.04 52.64 -17.73
CA GLN A 537 37.83 51.63 -18.43
C GLN A 537 38.23 52.07 -19.84
N GLN A 538 37.36 52.82 -20.54
CA GLN A 538 37.66 53.35 -21.88
C GLN A 538 38.76 54.42 -21.89
N ALA A 539 38.93 55.19 -20.81
CA ALA A 539 40.01 56.18 -20.70
C ALA A 539 41.44 55.58 -20.57
N ARG A 540 41.58 54.26 -20.35
CA ARG A 540 42.88 53.58 -20.20
C ARG A 540 43.42 52.93 -21.48
N ALA A 541 42.64 52.90 -22.56
CA ALA A 541 43.09 52.37 -23.84
C ALA A 541 43.63 53.48 -24.75
N LYS A 542 44.96 53.52 -24.98
CA LYS A 542 45.56 54.31 -26.07
C LYS A 542 45.49 53.50 -27.37
N GLY A 543 44.34 53.56 -28.02
CA GLY A 543 44.06 53.06 -29.36
C GLY A 543 42.82 53.78 -29.89
N PHE A 544 42.66 53.88 -31.21
CA PHE A 544 41.56 54.61 -31.84
C PHE A 544 40.20 54.07 -31.33
N ALA A 545 39.51 54.85 -30.50
CA ALA A 545 38.20 54.49 -29.98
C ALA A 545 37.14 54.98 -30.98
N LEU A 546 36.44 54.05 -31.62
CA LEU A 546 35.28 54.35 -32.44
C LEU A 546 34.13 54.76 -31.49
N ASP A 547 33.66 56.01 -31.64
CA ASP A 547 32.54 56.54 -30.85
C ASP A 547 31.21 56.13 -31.49
N LEU A 548 30.53 55.17 -30.86
CA LEU A 548 29.20 54.69 -31.26
C LEU A 548 28.06 55.49 -30.61
N SER A 549 28.34 56.59 -29.90
CA SER A 549 27.31 57.41 -29.26
C SER A 549 26.72 58.50 -30.18
N MET A 550 27.21 58.59 -31.42
CA MET A 550 26.80 59.59 -32.43
C MET A 550 26.00 58.99 -33.60
N GLY A 551 25.40 57.80 -33.43
CA GLY A 551 24.44 57.23 -34.38
C GLY A 551 23.01 57.58 -33.99
N GLY A 552 22.53 58.75 -34.41
CA GLY A 552 21.09 59.03 -34.45
C GLY A 552 20.45 58.32 -35.65
N PRO A 553 19.11 58.14 -35.66
CA PRO A 553 18.44 57.45 -36.75
C PRO A 553 18.74 58.12 -38.09
N ASP A 554 19.15 57.32 -39.08
CA ASP A 554 19.43 57.79 -40.44
C ASP A 554 18.26 57.47 -41.38
N GLU A 555 18.36 57.93 -42.63
CA GLU A 555 17.26 57.75 -43.61
C GLU A 555 17.04 56.27 -43.99
N GLU A 556 17.98 55.37 -43.70
CA GLU A 556 17.86 53.93 -43.98
C GLU A 556 17.04 53.19 -42.91
N ASP A 557 16.93 53.74 -41.69
CA ASP A 557 16.10 53.19 -40.61
C ASP A 557 14.59 53.20 -40.93
N LEU A 558 14.14 53.96 -41.94
CA LEU A 558 12.75 54.02 -42.36
C LEU A 558 12.29 52.81 -43.18
N ASP A 559 13.22 52.06 -43.78
CA ASP A 559 12.91 50.88 -44.59
C ASP A 559 12.75 49.60 -43.73
N PHE A 560 13.06 49.67 -42.44
CA PHE A 560 12.89 48.55 -41.50
C PHE A 560 11.53 48.62 -40.79
N ARG A 561 10.44 48.36 -41.54
CA ARG A 561 9.13 48.07 -40.94
C ARG A 561 8.74 46.61 -41.11
N GLN A 562 8.70 45.95 -39.95
CA GLN A 562 8.05 44.68 -39.61
C GLN A 562 6.99 44.20 -40.61
N SER A 563 7.26 43.06 -41.24
CA SER A 563 6.22 42.07 -41.53
C SER A 563 5.88 41.37 -40.21
N ALA A 564 4.77 41.76 -39.60
CA ALA A 564 4.08 41.00 -38.56
C ALA A 564 3.20 39.93 -39.21
#